data_AF-M4SW43-F1
#
_entry.id   AF-M4SW43-F1
#
_cell.length_a   1.000
_cell.length_b   1.000
_cell.length_c   1.000
_cell.angle_alpha   90.00
_cell.angle_beta   90.00
_cell.angle_gamma   90.00
#
_symmetry.space_group_name_H-M   'P 1'
#
loop_
_entity.id
_entity.type
_entity.pdbx_description
1 polymer ?
#
loop_
_entity_poly.entity_id
_entity_poly.type
_entity_poly.pdbx_seq_one_letter_code
_entity_poly.pdbx_strand_id
1 'polypeptide(L)'
;MTVHVATFYITAVLFYATTRGTIANDTELAKQASACSSAIYLHSLQKSFTGQSTALISELNRLFETQNILTLAASAGNNKQRYGANALAAVAGKQIATLAAKSQTCTAKANEVIALLSMQAGQHLAYDALSKLATPTAEGTAVTAGGGAETQAVEVTLTGLADTTCVEKRAADLTANELTVNLEGLHSIKTYKLRQNTANANAEKKFCATKCATTCNTATNWKPAALGKSILETTSDANIEVKAAGKSNPNELPKNTEGKTELTQHKHDLEWRVHDFLKNKYCAFSKLDLGATATSRSDETIRRVMLAATQGA
;
A
#
# COMPACT_ATOMS: atom_id res chain seq x y z
N MET A 1 -37.86 -14.81 28.97
CA MET A 1 -37.32 -13.67 28.19
C MET A 1 -35.88 -13.99 27.83
N THR A 2 -35.63 -14.36 26.59
CA THR A 2 -34.32 -14.80 26.07
C THR A 2 -33.55 -13.59 25.55
N VAL A 3 -32.50 -13.18 26.26
CA VAL A 3 -31.60 -12.10 25.83
C VAL A 3 -30.58 -12.70 24.87
N HIS A 4 -30.61 -12.25 23.62
CA HIS A 4 -29.60 -12.56 22.61
C HIS A 4 -28.33 -11.77 22.91
N VAL A 5 -27.26 -12.46 23.27
CA VAL A 5 -25.92 -11.88 23.38
C VAL A 5 -25.34 -11.81 21.96
N ALA A 6 -25.28 -10.60 21.40
CA ALA A 6 -24.63 -10.35 20.13
C ALA A 6 -23.11 -10.55 20.30
N THR A 7 -22.62 -11.68 19.83
CA THR A 7 -21.19 -12.00 19.76
C THR A 7 -20.59 -11.18 18.61
N PHE A 8 -20.01 -10.02 18.91
CA PHE A 8 -19.19 -9.27 17.96
C PHE A 8 -17.87 -10.03 17.75
N TYR A 9 -17.80 -10.82 16.68
CA TYR A 9 -16.55 -11.34 16.15
C TYR A 9 -15.73 -10.19 15.56
N ILE A 10 -14.93 -9.53 16.39
CA ILE A 10 -13.81 -8.74 15.89
C ILE A 10 -12.74 -9.75 15.49
N THR A 11 -12.66 -10.06 14.19
CA THR A 11 -11.49 -10.73 13.60
C THR A 11 -10.29 -9.81 13.74
N ALA A 12 -9.67 -9.84 14.93
CA ALA A 12 -8.36 -9.26 15.16
C ALA A 12 -7.37 -10.09 14.33
N VAL A 13 -6.96 -9.56 13.18
CA VAL A 13 -5.83 -10.09 12.42
C VAL A 13 -4.58 -9.93 13.30
N LEU A 14 -4.24 -11.00 14.02
CA LEU A 14 -3.02 -11.09 14.81
C LEU A 14 -1.83 -11.08 13.85
N PHE A 15 -1.19 -9.93 13.68
CA PHE A 15 0.17 -9.87 13.17
C PHE A 15 1.12 -10.32 14.29
N TYR A 16 1.37 -11.63 14.34
CA TYR A 16 2.41 -12.20 15.20
C TYR A 16 3.79 -11.74 14.71
N ALA A 17 4.50 -11.04 15.59
CA ALA A 17 5.94 -10.87 15.48
C ALA A 17 6.62 -12.14 15.99
N THR A 18 7.32 -12.87 15.12
CA THR A 18 8.24 -13.94 15.51
C THR A 18 9.56 -13.84 14.76
N THR A 19 10.59 -13.45 15.52
CA THR A 19 11.99 -13.92 15.52
C THR A 19 12.86 -13.92 14.24
N ARG A 20 13.99 -13.21 14.40
CA ARG A 20 15.30 -13.21 13.70
C ARG A 20 15.65 -14.42 12.81
N GLY A 21 16.20 -14.11 11.64
CA GLY A 21 17.41 -14.76 11.12
C GLY A 21 17.26 -15.51 9.80
N THR A 22 17.39 -14.80 8.69
CA THR A 22 18.05 -15.19 7.42
C THR A 22 17.93 -14.00 6.47
N ILE A 23 18.84 -13.85 5.51
CA ILE A 23 18.67 -12.88 4.42
C ILE A 23 17.50 -13.40 3.59
N ALA A 24 16.27 -13.06 4.02
CA ALA A 24 15.07 -13.48 3.33
C ALA A 24 15.13 -12.95 1.89
N ASN A 25 14.71 -13.78 0.92
CA ASN A 25 14.41 -13.32 -0.43
C ASN A 25 13.27 -12.30 -0.37
N ASP A 26 13.20 -11.37 -1.32
CA ASP A 26 12.03 -10.50 -1.44
C ASP A 26 10.81 -11.35 -1.85
N THR A 27 9.93 -11.62 -0.89
CA THR A 27 8.71 -12.41 -1.08
C THR A 27 7.55 -11.59 -1.66
N GLU A 28 7.70 -10.27 -1.70
CA GLU A 28 6.65 -9.33 -2.10
C GLU A 28 6.80 -8.87 -3.56
N LEU A 29 8.00 -8.97 -4.13
CA LEU A 29 8.30 -8.54 -5.50
C LEU A 29 7.48 -9.29 -6.57
N ALA A 30 7.14 -10.55 -6.30
CA ALA A 30 6.34 -11.40 -7.20
C ALA A 30 4.88 -10.94 -7.30
N LYS A 31 4.33 -10.32 -6.24
CA LYS A 31 2.96 -9.77 -6.23
C LYS A 31 2.83 -8.54 -7.13
N GLN A 32 3.96 -7.91 -7.45
CA GLN A 32 4.06 -6.70 -8.26
C GLN A 32 4.46 -7.01 -9.70
N ALA A 33 3.96 -8.09 -10.31
CA ALA A 33 4.36 -8.55 -11.65
C ALA A 33 3.99 -7.61 -12.82
N SER A 34 2.96 -6.77 -12.67
CA SER A 34 2.57 -5.75 -13.65
C SER A 34 2.29 -4.41 -12.97
N ALA A 35 2.10 -3.33 -13.75
CA ALA A 35 1.68 -2.05 -13.18
C ALA A 35 0.33 -2.17 -12.46
N CYS A 36 -0.66 -2.84 -13.06
CA CYS A 36 -1.92 -3.10 -12.37
C CYS A 36 -1.73 -3.86 -11.04
N SER A 37 -1.02 -5.00 -11.05
CA SER A 37 -0.86 -5.80 -9.82
C SER A 37 -0.01 -5.06 -8.78
N SER A 38 0.96 -4.24 -9.22
CA SER A 38 1.73 -3.36 -8.34
C SER A 38 0.84 -2.28 -7.71
N ALA A 39 -0.07 -1.65 -8.45
CA ALA A 39 -1.01 -0.69 -7.87
C ALA A 39 -1.90 -1.32 -6.78
N ILE A 40 -2.42 -2.53 -7.04
CA ILE A 40 -3.23 -3.30 -6.07
C ILE A 40 -2.40 -3.64 -4.83
N TYR A 41 -1.16 -4.09 -5.04
CA TYR A 41 -0.21 -4.36 -3.96
C TYR A 41 0.08 -3.11 -3.12
N LEU A 42 0.34 -1.97 -3.74
CA LEU A 42 0.61 -0.71 -3.05
C LEU A 42 -0.58 -0.24 -2.20
N HIS A 43 -1.81 -0.46 -2.66
CA HIS A 43 -3.00 -0.23 -1.83
C HIS A 43 -3.12 -1.19 -0.64
N SER A 44 -2.78 -2.47 -0.82
CA SER A 44 -2.74 -3.44 0.28
C SER A 44 -1.63 -3.08 1.30
N LEU A 45 -0.51 -2.57 0.81
CA LEU A 45 0.59 -2.07 1.63
C LEU A 45 0.18 -0.84 2.44
N GLN A 46 -0.56 0.11 1.85
CA GLN A 46 -1.13 1.25 2.58
C GLN A 46 -2.02 0.79 3.74
N LYS A 47 -2.95 -0.15 3.48
CA LYS A 47 -3.83 -0.71 4.50
C LYS A 47 -3.04 -1.42 5.60
N SER A 48 -1.95 -2.11 5.27
CA SER A 48 -1.06 -2.73 6.25
C SER A 48 -0.40 -1.70 7.18
N PHE A 49 0.04 -0.54 6.64
CA PHE A 49 0.53 0.57 7.46
C PHE A 49 -0.56 1.18 8.35
N THR A 50 -1.77 1.38 7.82
CA THR A 50 -2.92 1.83 8.63
C THR A 50 -3.24 0.83 9.74
N GLY A 51 -3.24 -0.47 9.43
CA GLY A 51 -3.52 -1.55 10.37
C GLY A 51 -2.57 -1.55 11.57
N GLN A 52 -1.29 -1.23 11.39
CA GLN A 52 -0.35 -1.09 12.50
C GLN A 52 -0.73 0.07 13.45
N SER A 53 -1.15 1.22 12.91
CA SER A 53 -1.64 2.35 13.72
C SER A 53 -2.93 1.98 14.46
N THR A 54 -3.89 1.37 13.77
CA THR A 54 -5.15 0.93 14.38
C THR A 54 -4.93 -0.07 15.50
N ALA A 55 -4.00 -1.02 15.34
CA ALA A 55 -3.66 -2.00 16.38
C ALA A 55 -3.09 -1.32 17.64
N LEU A 56 -2.22 -0.32 17.47
CA LEU A 56 -1.66 0.46 18.57
C LEU A 56 -2.73 1.29 19.30
N ILE A 57 -3.64 1.93 18.56
CA ILE A 57 -4.77 2.68 19.13
C ILE A 57 -5.72 1.73 19.88
N SER A 58 -5.97 0.53 19.35
CA SER A 58 -6.77 -0.49 20.02
C SER A 58 -6.17 -0.92 21.35
N GLU A 59 -4.85 -1.14 21.42
CA GLU A 59 -4.16 -1.45 22.68
C GLU A 59 -4.22 -0.27 23.66
N LEU A 60 -4.10 0.97 23.17
CA LEU A 60 -4.24 2.15 24.00
C LEU A 60 -5.63 2.23 24.66
N ASN A 61 -6.69 1.99 23.87
CA ASN A 61 -8.07 1.93 24.38
C ASN A 61 -8.25 0.83 25.42
N ARG A 62 -7.69 -0.36 25.17
CA ARG A 62 -7.70 -1.49 26.12
C ARG A 62 -7.03 -1.11 27.45
N LEU A 63 -5.92 -0.37 27.40
CA LEU A 63 -5.24 0.08 28.61
C LEU A 63 -6.02 1.15 29.38
N PHE A 64 -6.69 2.08 28.70
CA PHE A 64 -7.57 3.04 29.36
C PHE A 64 -8.71 2.34 30.11
N GLU A 65 -9.36 1.35 29.49
CA GLU A 65 -10.39 0.55 30.15
C GLU A 65 -9.81 -0.19 31.37
N THR A 66 -8.64 -0.79 31.21
CA THR A 66 -7.93 -1.48 32.28
C THR A 66 -7.59 -0.53 33.45
N GLN A 67 -7.12 0.69 33.17
CA GLN A 67 -6.84 1.69 34.19
C GLN A 67 -8.12 2.12 34.93
N ASN A 68 -9.24 2.28 34.23
CA ASN A 68 -10.53 2.60 34.84
C ASN A 68 -10.99 1.50 35.79
N ILE A 69 -10.91 0.23 35.37
CA ILE A 69 -11.24 -0.93 36.21
C ILE A 69 -10.36 -0.96 37.47
N LEU A 70 -9.05 -0.75 37.33
CA LEU A 70 -8.12 -0.73 38.47
C LEU A 70 -8.40 0.45 39.42
N THR A 71 -8.79 1.60 38.88
CA THR A 71 -9.16 2.78 39.69
C THR A 71 -10.45 2.53 40.48
N LEU A 72 -11.45 1.86 39.87
CA LEU A 72 -12.65 1.40 40.58
C LEU A 72 -12.31 0.36 41.67
N ALA A 73 -11.45 -0.60 41.37
CA ALA A 73 -11.01 -1.58 42.36
C ALA A 73 -10.28 -0.91 43.55
N ALA A 74 -9.49 0.13 43.28
CA ALA A 74 -8.83 0.92 44.31
C ALA A 74 -9.81 1.74 45.18
N SER A 75 -10.94 2.17 44.63
CA SER A 75 -11.96 2.89 45.39
C SER A 75 -12.78 1.97 46.29
N ALA A 76 -13.04 0.74 45.84
CA ALA A 76 -13.89 -0.25 46.52
C ALA A 76 -13.16 -1.24 47.46
N GLY A 77 -11.84 -1.42 47.32
CA GLY A 77 -11.07 -2.43 48.06
C GLY A 77 -10.79 -2.09 49.53
N ASN A 78 -10.39 -3.11 50.31
CA ASN A 78 -9.79 -2.92 51.64
C ASN A 78 -8.33 -2.44 51.54
N ASN A 79 -7.72 -1.92 52.61
CA ASN A 79 -6.44 -1.16 52.56
C ASN A 79 -5.36 -1.78 51.64
N LYS A 80 -5.10 -3.10 51.73
CA LYS A 80 -4.09 -3.77 50.86
C LYS A 80 -4.51 -3.86 49.39
N GLN A 81 -5.79 -4.17 49.11
CA GLN A 81 -6.33 -4.16 47.75
C GLN A 81 -6.26 -2.79 47.10
N ARG A 82 -6.51 -1.72 47.88
CA ARG A 82 -6.41 -0.34 47.40
C ARG A 82 -4.99 0.01 46.98
N TYR A 83 -3.99 -0.31 47.80
CA TYR A 83 -2.59 -0.03 47.47
C TYR A 83 -2.14 -0.79 46.21
N GLY A 84 -2.50 -2.06 46.10
CA GLY A 84 -2.17 -2.88 44.93
C GLY A 84 -2.82 -2.41 43.63
N ALA A 85 -4.12 -2.09 43.69
CA ALA A 85 -4.87 -1.56 42.55
C ALA A 85 -4.36 -0.17 42.12
N ASN A 86 -4.04 0.72 43.08
CA ASN A 86 -3.42 2.01 42.79
C ASN A 86 -2.04 1.87 42.12
N ALA A 87 -1.20 0.94 42.62
CA ALA A 87 0.11 0.69 42.03
C ALA A 87 0.01 0.20 40.58
N LEU A 88 -0.93 -0.71 40.28
CA LEU A 88 -1.18 -1.18 38.92
C LEU A 88 -1.81 -0.11 38.03
N ALA A 89 -2.72 0.71 38.56
CA ALA A 89 -3.30 1.83 37.82
C ALA A 89 -2.21 2.85 37.42
N ALA A 90 -1.23 3.09 38.29
CA ALA A 90 -0.07 3.93 37.97
C ALA A 90 0.82 3.30 36.88
N VAL A 91 1.03 1.98 36.90
CA VAL A 91 1.78 1.27 35.84
C VAL A 91 1.03 1.36 34.50
N ALA A 92 -0.28 1.11 34.49
CA ALA A 92 -1.13 1.27 33.31
C ALA A 92 -1.08 2.72 32.79
N GLY A 93 -1.20 3.71 33.68
CA GLY A 93 -1.11 5.14 33.33
C GLY A 93 0.22 5.52 32.68
N LYS A 94 1.35 5.02 33.17
CA LYS A 94 2.67 5.23 32.55
C LYS A 94 2.74 4.61 31.15
N GLN A 95 2.18 3.41 30.97
CA GLN A 95 2.12 2.77 29.65
C GLN A 95 1.21 3.52 28.69
N ILE A 96 0.04 3.99 29.15
CA ILE A 96 -0.87 4.83 28.38
C ILE A 96 -0.16 6.07 27.87
N ALA A 97 0.53 6.82 28.74
CA ALA A 97 1.25 8.03 28.32
C ALA A 97 2.32 7.73 27.25
N THR A 98 3.04 6.60 27.41
CA THR A 98 4.06 6.16 26.46
C THR A 98 3.44 5.76 25.11
N LEU A 99 2.37 4.97 25.14
CA LEU A 99 1.67 4.47 23.95
C LEU A 99 0.90 5.57 23.24
N ALA A 100 0.36 6.55 23.96
CA ALA A 100 -0.30 7.72 23.38
C ALA A 100 0.67 8.56 22.54
N ALA A 101 1.83 8.91 23.10
CA ALA A 101 2.87 9.62 22.35
C ALA A 101 3.33 8.82 21.13
N LYS A 102 3.52 7.50 21.31
CA LYS A 102 3.89 6.60 20.22
C LYS A 102 2.81 6.50 19.13
N SER A 103 1.53 6.50 19.50
CA SER A 103 0.40 6.40 18.58
C SER A 103 0.33 7.60 17.64
N GLN A 104 0.61 8.79 18.16
CA GLN A 104 0.66 10.01 17.37
C GLN A 104 1.79 9.95 16.34
N THR A 105 3.01 9.58 16.77
CA THR A 105 4.16 9.45 15.85
C THR A 105 3.95 8.34 14.82
N CYS A 106 3.49 7.16 15.25
CA CYS A 106 3.17 6.03 14.38
C CYS A 106 2.18 6.44 13.28
N THR A 107 1.08 7.11 13.66
CA THR A 107 0.04 7.53 12.70
C THR A 107 0.55 8.59 11.74
N ALA A 108 1.28 9.60 12.24
CA ALA A 108 1.87 10.63 11.39
C ALA A 108 2.83 10.02 10.34
N LYS A 109 3.73 9.13 10.80
CA LYS A 109 4.70 8.45 9.91
C LYS A 109 4.04 7.47 8.94
N ALA A 110 2.99 6.77 9.38
CA ALA A 110 2.21 5.91 8.49
C ALA A 110 1.54 6.74 7.38
N ASN A 111 0.95 7.89 7.72
CA ASN A 111 0.28 8.76 6.77
C ASN A 111 1.25 9.36 5.73
N GLU A 112 2.46 9.75 6.13
CA GLU A 112 3.51 10.19 5.20
C GLU A 112 3.81 9.11 4.15
N VAL A 113 3.99 7.86 4.59
CA VAL A 113 4.25 6.71 3.71
C VAL A 113 3.03 6.40 2.83
N ILE A 114 1.83 6.40 3.39
CA ILE A 114 0.58 6.12 2.67
C ILE A 114 0.34 7.13 1.55
N ALA A 115 0.62 8.42 1.78
CA ALA A 115 0.47 9.45 0.76
C ALA A 115 1.39 9.18 -0.44
N LEU A 116 2.65 8.83 -0.20
CA LEU A 116 3.61 8.51 -1.25
C LEU A 116 3.23 7.22 -1.99
N LEU A 117 2.84 6.18 -1.26
CA LEU A 117 2.34 4.94 -1.86
C LEU A 117 1.08 5.17 -2.70
N SER A 118 0.21 6.09 -2.30
CA SER A 118 -1.03 6.42 -3.02
C SER A 118 -0.72 7.08 -4.35
N MET A 119 0.26 7.99 -4.37
CA MET A 119 0.74 8.61 -5.60
C MET A 119 1.38 7.56 -6.54
N GLN A 120 2.25 6.69 -6.02
CA GLN A 120 2.86 5.61 -6.82
C GLN A 120 1.82 4.63 -7.37
N ALA A 121 0.82 4.26 -6.55
CA ALA A 121 -0.29 3.40 -6.99
C ALA A 121 -1.10 4.07 -8.10
N GLY A 122 -1.39 5.36 -7.96
CA GLY A 122 -2.07 6.16 -8.99
C GLY A 122 -1.28 6.22 -10.30
N GLN A 123 0.03 6.40 -10.24
CA GLN A 123 0.91 6.35 -11.43
C GLN A 123 0.85 4.99 -12.11
N HIS A 124 0.89 3.88 -11.34
CA HIS A 124 0.81 2.55 -11.91
C HIS A 124 -0.55 2.23 -12.54
N LEU A 125 -1.66 2.68 -11.92
CA LEU A 125 -2.99 2.60 -12.53
C LEU A 125 -3.03 3.38 -13.85
N ALA A 126 -2.47 4.59 -13.86
CA ALA A 126 -2.41 5.41 -15.08
C ALA A 126 -1.55 4.74 -16.16
N TYR A 127 -0.42 4.13 -15.82
CA TYR A 127 0.42 3.42 -16.79
C TYR A 127 -0.25 2.16 -17.33
N ASP A 128 -0.99 1.43 -16.50
CA ASP A 128 -1.76 0.28 -16.97
C ASP A 128 -2.85 0.72 -17.95
N ALA A 129 -3.66 1.72 -17.58
CA ALA A 129 -4.71 2.27 -18.44
C ALA A 129 -4.15 2.86 -19.75
N LEU A 130 -3.07 3.64 -19.67
CA LEU A 130 -2.43 4.25 -20.83
C LEU A 130 -1.80 3.22 -21.78
N SER A 131 -1.41 2.04 -21.29
CA SER A 131 -0.94 0.94 -22.14
C SER A 131 -2.05 0.28 -22.97
N LYS A 132 -3.32 0.49 -22.58
CA LYS A 132 -4.49 -0.01 -23.32
C LYS A 132 -4.93 0.95 -24.42
N LEU A 133 -4.38 2.17 -24.49
CA LEU A 133 -4.66 3.08 -25.58
C LEU A 133 -4.26 2.45 -26.90
N ALA A 134 -5.25 2.29 -27.78
CA ALA A 134 -5.07 1.69 -29.08
C ALA A 134 -5.75 2.52 -30.17
N THR A 135 -5.17 2.53 -31.36
CA THR A 135 -5.92 2.94 -32.54
C THR A 135 -7.01 1.91 -32.84
N PRO A 136 -8.20 2.32 -33.31
CA PRO A 136 -9.20 1.39 -33.83
C PRO A 136 -8.69 0.73 -35.11
N THR A 137 -9.29 -0.41 -35.46
CA THR A 137 -9.18 -0.96 -36.81
C THR A 137 -10.16 -0.22 -37.70
N ALA A 138 -9.67 0.56 -38.65
CA ALA A 138 -10.52 1.29 -39.59
C ALA A 138 -9.97 1.15 -41.00
N GLU A 139 -10.84 0.83 -41.94
CA GLU A 139 -10.51 0.88 -43.36
C GLU A 139 -10.72 2.31 -43.86
N GLY A 140 -9.65 2.91 -44.35
CA GLY A 140 -9.71 4.26 -44.91
C GLY A 140 -10.60 4.34 -46.14
N THR A 141 -11.14 5.54 -46.37
CA THR A 141 -11.72 5.90 -47.66
C THR A 141 -10.60 6.14 -48.69
N ALA A 142 -10.94 5.99 -49.97
CA ALA A 142 -9.99 6.30 -51.03
C ALA A 142 -9.61 7.79 -51.00
N VAL A 143 -8.34 8.11 -51.27
CA VAL A 143 -7.90 9.51 -51.44
C VAL A 143 -8.68 10.11 -52.62
N THR A 144 -9.36 11.24 -52.40
CA THR A 144 -10.29 11.83 -53.37
C THR A 144 -9.65 12.81 -54.37
N ALA A 145 -8.33 12.99 -54.39
CA ALA A 145 -7.71 13.97 -55.28
C ALA A 145 -6.55 13.38 -56.13
N GLY A 146 -6.36 14.05 -57.28
CA GLY A 146 -5.64 13.57 -58.44
C GLY A 146 -4.29 14.25 -58.58
N GLY A 147 -3.24 13.43 -58.72
CA GLY A 147 -1.96 13.85 -59.29
C GLY A 147 -1.19 14.89 -58.48
N GLY A 148 -0.65 14.52 -57.32
CA GLY A 148 0.30 15.34 -56.56
C GLY A 148 0.74 14.70 -55.26
N ALA A 149 1.70 15.33 -54.56
CA ALA A 149 2.08 14.99 -53.18
C ALA A 149 0.98 15.49 -52.22
N GLU A 150 -0.14 14.79 -52.20
CA GLU A 150 -1.30 15.14 -51.38
C GLU A 150 -1.15 14.55 -49.98
N THR A 151 -1.19 15.40 -48.97
CA THR A 151 -1.28 14.98 -47.56
C THR A 151 -2.75 14.80 -47.22
N GLN A 152 -3.19 13.56 -47.00
CA GLN A 152 -4.52 13.28 -46.45
C GLN A 152 -4.43 13.15 -44.93
N ALA A 153 -5.14 14.02 -44.21
CA ALA A 153 -5.30 13.89 -42.77
C ALA A 153 -6.38 12.83 -42.47
N VAL A 154 -6.07 11.91 -41.56
CA VAL A 154 -7.04 10.96 -41.02
C VAL A 154 -7.18 11.23 -39.53
N GLU A 155 -8.37 11.62 -39.12
CA GLU A 155 -8.71 11.72 -37.70
C GLU A 155 -9.04 10.33 -37.16
N VAL A 156 -8.42 9.97 -36.05
CA VAL A 156 -8.60 8.67 -35.42
C VAL A 156 -8.89 8.88 -33.94
N THR A 157 -10.08 8.46 -33.50
CA THR A 157 -10.42 8.43 -32.08
C THR A 157 -9.77 7.23 -31.44
N LEU A 158 -8.90 7.45 -30.45
CA LEU A 158 -8.28 6.36 -29.69
C LEU A 158 -9.32 5.60 -28.88
N THR A 159 -9.08 4.30 -28.74
CA THR A 159 -9.91 3.37 -27.97
C THR A 159 -9.16 2.94 -26.70
N GLY A 160 -9.87 2.33 -25.74
CA GLY A 160 -9.28 1.84 -24.49
C GLY A 160 -9.17 2.87 -23.36
N LEU A 161 -9.58 4.12 -23.59
CA LEU A 161 -9.59 5.21 -22.58
C LEU A 161 -10.49 4.92 -21.36
N ALA A 162 -11.52 4.10 -21.54
CA ALA A 162 -12.48 3.73 -20.51
C ALA A 162 -12.23 2.32 -19.95
N ASP A 163 -11.04 1.73 -20.15
CA ASP A 163 -10.73 0.43 -19.56
C ASP A 163 -10.71 0.53 -18.03
N THR A 164 -11.67 -0.13 -17.39
CA THR A 164 -11.82 -0.22 -15.93
C THR A 164 -11.30 -1.52 -15.37
N THR A 165 -10.75 -2.41 -16.21
CA THR A 165 -10.36 -3.79 -15.84
C THR A 165 -9.47 -3.81 -14.60
N CYS A 166 -8.45 -2.95 -14.54
CA CYS A 166 -7.58 -2.91 -13.38
C CYS A 166 -8.25 -2.34 -12.12
N VAL A 167 -9.13 -1.34 -12.28
CA VAL A 167 -9.86 -0.73 -11.16
C VAL A 167 -10.88 -1.71 -10.57
N GLU A 168 -11.58 -2.44 -11.43
CA GLU A 168 -12.51 -3.50 -11.02
C GLU A 168 -11.78 -4.66 -10.34
N LYS A 169 -10.65 -5.10 -10.91
CA LYS A 169 -9.80 -6.11 -10.28
C LYS A 169 -9.30 -5.65 -8.92
N ARG A 170 -8.85 -4.39 -8.80
CA ARG A 170 -8.48 -3.78 -7.52
C ARG A 170 -9.63 -3.86 -6.52
N ALA A 171 -10.84 -3.48 -6.92
CA ALA A 171 -12.00 -3.53 -6.03
C ALA A 171 -12.26 -4.96 -5.55
N ALA A 172 -12.28 -5.94 -6.46
CA ALA A 172 -12.48 -7.35 -6.14
C ALA A 172 -11.38 -7.92 -5.21
N ASP A 173 -10.10 -7.69 -5.54
CA ASP A 173 -8.95 -8.19 -4.76
C ASP A 173 -8.89 -7.53 -3.37
N LEU A 174 -9.31 -6.27 -3.23
CA LEU A 174 -9.37 -5.59 -1.93
C LEU A 174 -10.56 -6.05 -1.06
N THR A 175 -11.61 -6.63 -1.66
CA THR A 175 -12.77 -7.20 -0.95
C THR A 175 -12.55 -8.66 -0.55
N ALA A 176 -11.79 -9.44 -1.34
CA ALA A 176 -11.62 -10.89 -1.17
C ALA A 176 -10.61 -11.33 -0.08
N ASN A 177 -10.27 -10.44 0.87
CA ASN A 177 -9.12 -10.51 1.77
C ASN A 177 -7.79 -10.30 1.04
N GLU A 178 -7.16 -9.16 1.38
CA GLU A 178 -5.92 -8.60 0.84
C GLU A 178 -4.87 -9.63 0.39
N LEU A 179 -4.08 -9.22 -0.61
CA LEU A 179 -2.69 -9.68 -0.73
C LEU A 179 -2.04 -9.50 0.65
N THR A 180 -1.93 -10.57 1.44
CA THR A 180 -1.36 -10.50 2.78
C THR A 180 0.06 -9.96 2.63
N VAL A 181 0.27 -8.71 3.04
CA VAL A 181 1.56 -8.02 2.86
C VAL A 181 2.46 -8.44 4.00
N ASN A 182 3.59 -9.06 3.67
CA ASN A 182 4.63 -9.31 4.64
C ASN A 182 5.58 -8.10 4.70
N LEU A 183 5.35 -7.19 5.64
CA LEU A 183 6.23 -6.02 5.83
C LEU A 183 7.68 -6.39 6.19
N GLU A 184 7.92 -7.56 6.79
CA GLU A 184 9.28 -8.04 7.09
C GLU A 184 10.00 -8.57 5.83
N GLY A 185 9.24 -9.07 4.86
CA GLY A 185 9.73 -9.57 3.57
C GLY A 185 9.75 -8.51 2.46
N LEU A 186 9.31 -7.28 2.73
CA LEU A 186 9.30 -6.18 1.79
C LEU A 186 10.71 -5.59 1.64
N HIS A 187 11.35 -5.84 0.50
CA HIS A 187 12.67 -5.27 0.21
C HIS A 187 12.65 -4.22 -0.88
N SER A 188 11.82 -4.42 -1.90
CA SER A 188 11.72 -3.48 -3.01
C SER A 188 10.28 -3.23 -3.44
N ILE A 189 10.04 -2.01 -3.93
CA ILE A 189 8.82 -1.63 -4.63
C ILE A 189 9.15 -1.55 -6.11
N LYS A 190 8.51 -2.39 -6.94
CA LYS A 190 8.68 -2.32 -8.39
C LYS A 190 8.06 -1.04 -8.91
N THR A 191 8.76 -0.33 -9.78
CA THR A 191 8.17 0.78 -10.54
C THR A 191 8.06 0.45 -12.01
N TYR A 192 7.14 1.14 -12.67
CA TYR A 192 6.83 0.93 -14.08
C TYR A 192 6.94 2.25 -14.83
N LYS A 193 7.10 2.15 -16.15
CA LYS A 193 7.04 3.28 -17.06
C LYS A 193 6.35 2.89 -18.35
N LEU A 194 5.88 3.91 -19.06
CA LEU A 194 5.39 3.76 -20.42
C LEU A 194 6.57 3.89 -21.39
N ARG A 195 6.54 3.09 -22.43
CA ARG A 195 7.37 3.29 -23.62
C ARG A 195 6.49 3.11 -24.86
N GLN A 196 6.94 3.65 -25.98
CA GLN A 196 6.29 3.35 -27.27
C GLN A 196 6.35 1.85 -27.51
N ASN A 197 5.27 1.27 -28.02
CA ASN A 197 5.23 -0.16 -28.31
C ASN A 197 6.36 -0.55 -29.27
N THR A 198 7.25 -1.45 -28.83
CA THR A 198 8.48 -1.83 -29.55
C THR A 198 8.35 -3.11 -30.37
N ALA A 199 7.13 -3.60 -30.63
CA ALA A 199 6.86 -4.81 -31.40
C ALA A 199 7.86 -5.07 -32.57
N ASN A 200 8.37 -6.30 -32.63
CA ASN A 200 9.64 -6.65 -33.29
C ASN A 200 9.62 -6.46 -34.82
N ALA A 201 8.45 -6.39 -35.46
CA ALA A 201 8.35 -6.13 -36.89
C ALA A 201 8.03 -4.65 -37.20
N ASN A 202 8.66 -4.09 -38.25
CA ASN A 202 8.37 -2.73 -38.74
C ASN A 202 6.89 -2.51 -39.14
N ALA A 203 6.15 -3.59 -39.44
CA ALA A 203 4.71 -3.55 -39.69
C ALA A 203 3.87 -3.37 -38.40
N GLU A 204 4.42 -3.72 -37.24
CA GLU A 204 3.73 -3.63 -35.94
C GLU A 204 3.98 -2.29 -35.23
N LYS A 205 5.04 -1.58 -35.59
CA LYS A 205 5.37 -0.24 -35.07
C LYS A 205 4.50 0.87 -35.66
N LYS A 206 3.89 0.63 -36.82
CA LYS A 206 3.03 1.60 -37.50
C LYS A 206 1.59 1.41 -37.04
N PHE A 207 0.98 2.47 -36.55
CA PHE A 207 -0.44 2.47 -36.16
C PHE A 207 -1.37 2.86 -37.33
N CYS A 208 -0.78 3.37 -38.43
CA CYS A 208 -1.44 3.64 -39.70
C CYS A 208 -0.68 2.95 -40.85
N ALA A 209 -1.41 2.54 -41.88
CA ALA A 209 -0.82 2.08 -43.13
C ALA A 209 -1.67 2.50 -44.34
N THR A 210 -1.03 2.59 -45.50
CA THR A 210 -1.75 2.72 -46.77
C THR A 210 -2.20 1.33 -47.21
N LYS A 211 -3.50 1.09 -47.24
CA LYS A 211 -4.11 -0.04 -47.95
C LYS A 211 -4.46 0.39 -49.38
N CYS A 212 -4.67 -0.58 -50.26
CA CYS A 212 -5.13 -0.31 -51.62
C CYS A 212 -6.35 -1.17 -51.94
N ALA A 213 -7.32 -0.61 -52.67
CA ALA A 213 -8.53 -1.34 -53.03
C ALA A 213 -8.25 -2.56 -53.94
N THR A 214 -7.29 -2.39 -54.85
CA THR A 214 -6.83 -3.43 -55.80
C THR A 214 -5.33 -3.34 -56.02
N THR A 215 -4.84 -2.22 -56.58
CA THR A 215 -3.41 -1.96 -56.82
C THR A 215 -3.03 -0.56 -56.35
N CYS A 216 -1.82 -0.39 -55.80
CA CYS A 216 -1.35 0.89 -55.26
C CYS A 216 -0.79 1.86 -56.31
N ASN A 217 -1.23 1.74 -57.56
CA ASN A 217 -0.58 2.39 -58.70
C ASN A 217 -1.05 3.83 -58.93
N THR A 218 -2.21 4.21 -58.36
CA THR A 218 -2.79 5.56 -58.47
C THR A 218 -3.25 6.05 -57.09
N ALA A 219 -3.16 7.35 -56.85
CA ALA A 219 -3.58 7.99 -55.59
C ALA A 219 -5.03 7.66 -55.22
N THR A 220 -5.92 7.60 -56.21
CA THR A 220 -7.34 7.21 -56.06
C THR A 220 -7.56 5.79 -55.54
N ASN A 221 -6.55 4.92 -55.58
CA ASN A 221 -6.61 3.57 -55.02
C ASN A 221 -6.02 3.48 -53.61
N TRP A 222 -5.33 4.52 -53.13
CA TRP A 222 -4.76 4.54 -51.79
C TRP A 222 -5.84 4.80 -50.75
N LYS A 223 -5.80 4.03 -49.66
CA LYS A 223 -6.74 4.07 -48.54
C LYS A 223 -5.95 4.10 -47.23
N PRO A 224 -5.71 5.27 -46.62
CA PRO A 224 -5.01 5.33 -45.33
C PRO A 224 -5.88 4.71 -44.23
N ALA A 225 -5.40 3.65 -43.62
CA ALA A 225 -6.12 2.82 -42.66
C ALA A 225 -5.43 2.85 -41.29
N ALA A 226 -6.23 2.75 -40.22
CA ALA A 226 -5.74 2.54 -38.86
C ALA A 226 -5.70 1.04 -38.54
N LEU A 227 -4.63 0.58 -37.90
CA LEU A 227 -4.29 -0.84 -37.80
C LEU A 227 -4.74 -1.55 -36.52
N GLY A 228 -5.52 -0.92 -35.64
CA GLY A 228 -5.97 -1.61 -34.42
C GLY A 228 -4.85 -1.86 -33.41
N LYS A 229 -3.89 -0.95 -33.25
CA LYS A 229 -2.63 -1.23 -32.50
C LYS A 229 -2.53 -0.40 -31.23
N SER A 230 -2.04 -1.02 -30.15
CA SER A 230 -1.67 -0.29 -28.94
C SER A 230 -0.46 0.60 -29.21
N ILE A 231 -0.54 1.84 -28.71
CA ILE A 231 0.46 2.88 -28.99
C ILE A 231 1.60 2.80 -27.98
N LEU A 232 1.26 2.46 -26.74
CA LEU A 232 2.16 2.38 -25.61
C LEU A 232 2.15 0.97 -25.03
N GLU A 233 3.26 0.62 -24.39
CA GLU A 233 3.36 -0.57 -23.57
C GLU A 233 3.96 -0.21 -22.21
N THR A 234 3.52 -0.91 -21.18
CA THR A 234 4.10 -0.79 -19.85
C THR A 234 5.32 -1.69 -19.75
N THR A 235 6.43 -1.15 -19.25
CA THR A 235 7.63 -1.92 -18.94
C THR A 235 8.05 -1.65 -17.50
N SER A 236 8.76 -2.60 -16.90
CA SER A 236 9.45 -2.35 -15.63
C SER A 236 10.46 -1.22 -15.78
N ASP A 237 10.58 -0.44 -14.72
CA ASP A 237 11.61 0.57 -14.55
C ASP A 237 12.54 0.16 -13.37
N ALA A 238 13.28 1.09 -12.79
CA ALA A 238 14.11 0.82 -11.62
C ALA A 238 13.24 0.49 -10.38
N ASN A 239 13.59 -0.57 -9.66
CA ASN A 239 12.98 -0.86 -8.36
C ASN A 239 13.42 0.18 -7.33
N ILE A 240 12.55 0.47 -6.37
CA ILE A 240 12.85 1.29 -5.19
C ILE A 240 13.23 0.36 -4.05
N GLU A 241 14.45 0.49 -3.53
CA GLU A 241 14.98 -0.37 -2.47
C GLU A 241 14.65 0.17 -1.08
N VAL A 242 13.73 -0.50 -0.38
CA VAL A 242 13.16 -0.07 0.91
C VAL A 242 13.67 -0.88 2.11
N LYS A 243 14.45 -1.96 1.93
CA LYS A 243 15.09 -2.69 3.03
C LYS A 243 16.27 -1.91 3.64
N ALA A 244 16.52 -2.12 4.93
CA ALA A 244 17.66 -1.59 5.67
C ALA A 244 19.06 -2.10 5.26
N ALA A 245 19.20 -2.86 4.17
CA ALA A 245 20.50 -3.34 3.71
C ALA A 245 21.32 -2.17 3.14
N GLY A 246 22.37 -1.76 3.86
CA GLY A 246 23.45 -0.92 3.31
C GLY A 246 23.27 0.60 3.34
N LYS A 247 22.19 1.15 3.91
CA LYS A 247 22.02 2.62 3.97
C LYS A 247 22.46 3.23 5.30
N SER A 248 23.66 3.79 5.28
CA SER A 248 24.33 4.45 6.39
C SER A 248 24.05 5.95 6.43
N ASN A 249 22.80 6.39 6.62
CA ASN A 249 22.55 7.59 7.44
C ASN A 249 21.04 7.83 7.67
N PRO A 250 20.57 7.87 8.93
CA PRO A 250 19.21 8.31 9.28
C PRO A 250 18.96 9.81 9.03
N ASN A 251 20.01 10.61 8.83
CA ASN A 251 19.96 12.07 8.75
C ASN A 251 20.38 12.64 7.37
N GLU A 252 20.31 11.85 6.29
CA GLU A 252 20.56 12.42 4.96
C GLU A 252 19.44 13.42 4.65
N LEU A 253 19.75 14.73 4.67
CA LEU A 253 18.83 15.76 4.22
C LEU A 253 18.36 15.42 2.80
N PRO A 254 17.12 15.78 2.40
CA PRO A 254 16.70 15.66 1.01
C PRO A 254 17.78 16.28 0.12
N LYS A 255 18.43 15.43 -0.69
CA LYS A 255 19.54 15.87 -1.55
C LYS A 255 19.04 17.02 -2.42
N ASN A 256 19.72 18.16 -2.31
CA ASN A 256 19.48 19.42 -3.01
C ASN A 256 18.75 19.22 -4.36
N THR A 257 17.60 19.86 -4.50
CA THR A 257 16.61 19.71 -5.58
C THR A 257 17.03 20.35 -6.91
N GLU A 258 18.22 20.92 -7.01
CA GLU A 258 18.72 21.48 -8.27
C GLU A 258 18.87 20.39 -9.33
N GLY A 259 18.00 20.44 -10.34
CA GLY A 259 18.07 19.60 -11.54
C GLY A 259 17.38 18.23 -11.47
N LYS A 260 16.65 17.90 -10.39
CA LYS A 260 15.88 16.63 -10.31
C LYS A 260 14.43 16.80 -10.74
N THR A 261 13.90 15.83 -11.48
CA THR A 261 12.48 15.78 -11.86
C THR A 261 11.61 15.42 -10.65
N GLU A 262 10.35 15.87 -10.63
CA GLU A 262 9.37 15.51 -9.59
C GLU A 262 9.28 14.00 -9.37
N LEU A 263 9.41 13.20 -10.44
CA LEU A 263 9.42 11.75 -10.38
C LEU A 263 10.65 11.20 -9.62
N THR A 264 11.82 11.80 -9.82
CA THR A 264 13.05 11.39 -9.11
C THR A 264 12.94 11.71 -7.63
N GLN A 265 12.39 12.87 -7.30
CA GLN A 265 12.14 13.27 -5.92
C GLN A 265 11.12 12.33 -5.25
N HIS A 266 10.00 12.03 -5.93
CA HIS A 266 8.99 11.12 -5.43
C HIS A 266 9.55 9.73 -5.10
N LYS A 267 10.34 9.15 -6.01
CA LYS A 267 10.97 7.83 -5.78
C LYS A 267 11.91 7.85 -4.59
N HIS A 268 12.71 8.90 -4.43
CA HIS A 268 13.61 9.06 -3.30
C HIS A 268 12.85 9.21 -1.98
N ASP A 269 11.80 10.03 -1.95
CA ASP A 269 10.98 10.21 -0.75
C ASP A 269 10.27 8.91 -0.36
N LEU A 270 9.74 8.17 -1.34
CA LEU A 270 9.10 6.87 -1.09
C LEU A 270 10.11 5.86 -0.53
N GLU A 271 11.29 5.78 -1.13
CA GLU A 271 12.40 4.95 -0.67
C GLU A 271 12.74 5.23 0.80
N TRP A 272 12.98 6.51 1.11
CA TRP A 272 13.46 6.95 2.41
C TRP A 272 12.39 6.80 3.49
N ARG A 273 11.14 7.23 3.23
CA ARG A 273 10.05 7.19 4.21
C ARG A 273 9.62 5.77 4.54
N VAL A 274 9.55 4.88 3.54
CA VAL A 274 9.22 3.46 3.79
C VAL A 274 10.34 2.82 4.60
N HIS A 275 11.60 3.04 4.22
CA HIS A 275 12.75 2.53 4.96
C HIS A 275 12.78 3.03 6.41
N ASP A 276 12.62 4.35 6.62
CA ASP A 276 12.59 4.99 7.95
C ASP A 276 11.51 4.37 8.84
N PHE A 277 10.30 4.20 8.29
CA PHE A 277 9.19 3.59 9.00
C PHE A 277 9.49 2.15 9.42
N LEU A 278 9.97 1.32 8.48
CA LEU A 278 10.27 -0.10 8.73
C LEU A 278 11.42 -0.26 9.73
N LYS A 279 12.46 0.59 9.63
CA LYS A 279 13.64 0.55 10.50
C LYS A 279 13.32 0.98 11.93
N ASN A 280 12.61 2.09 12.10
CA ASN A 280 12.36 2.67 13.42
C ASN A 280 11.17 2.03 14.17
N LYS A 281 10.40 1.16 13.50
CA LYS A 281 9.31 0.39 14.10
C LYS A 281 8.37 1.28 14.92
N TYR A 282 7.97 2.42 14.34
CA TYR A 282 7.21 3.46 15.03
C TYR A 282 5.94 2.95 15.69
N CYS A 283 5.31 1.92 15.11
CA CYS A 283 4.07 1.34 15.61
C CYS A 283 4.26 0.08 16.47
N ALA A 284 5.48 -0.41 16.67
CA ALA A 284 5.69 -1.63 17.45
C ALA A 284 5.46 -1.37 18.95
N PHE A 285 4.69 -2.23 19.62
CA PHE A 285 4.48 -2.13 21.06
C PHE A 285 4.48 -3.51 21.70
N SER A 286 4.80 -3.55 22.99
CA SER A 286 4.63 -4.73 23.82
C SER A 286 3.31 -4.59 24.58
N LYS A 287 2.48 -5.62 24.56
CA LYS A 287 1.27 -5.64 25.39
C LYS A 287 1.66 -5.67 26.86
N LEU A 288 0.96 -4.91 27.68
CA LEU A 288 1.16 -4.96 29.13
C LEU A 288 0.54 -6.25 29.69
N ASP A 289 1.40 -7.19 30.09
CA ASP A 289 0.98 -8.35 30.88
C ASP A 289 0.93 -7.98 32.35
N LEU A 290 -0.29 -7.69 32.76
CA LEU A 290 -0.64 -7.31 34.09
C LEU A 290 -0.51 -8.49 35.08
N GLY A 291 -0.76 -9.73 34.66
CA GLY A 291 -0.62 -10.92 35.49
C GLY A 291 0.84 -11.14 35.92
N ALA A 292 1.77 -11.07 34.97
CA ALA A 292 3.21 -11.13 35.24
C ALA A 292 3.69 -9.97 36.13
N THR A 293 3.15 -8.76 35.89
CA THR A 293 3.47 -7.56 36.67
C THR A 293 2.96 -7.68 38.12
N ALA A 294 1.79 -8.28 38.33
CA ALA A 294 1.22 -8.54 39.65
C ALA A 294 2.01 -9.63 40.42
N THR A 295 2.42 -10.70 39.74
CA THR A 295 3.17 -11.81 40.37
C THR A 295 4.59 -11.44 40.77
N SER A 296 5.26 -10.55 40.02
CA SER A 296 6.63 -10.09 40.36
C SER A 296 6.69 -9.15 41.57
N ARG A 297 5.53 -8.63 42.03
CA ARG A 297 5.42 -7.75 43.21
C ARG A 297 4.83 -8.42 44.46
N SER A 298 4.73 -9.75 44.48
CA SER A 298 4.53 -10.57 45.69
C SER A 298 3.33 -10.19 46.58
N ASP A 299 2.15 -9.93 46.00
CA ASP A 299 0.91 -9.81 46.79
C ASP A 299 -0.23 -10.62 46.13
N GLU A 300 -0.58 -11.75 46.75
CA GLU A 300 -1.65 -12.68 46.32
C GLU A 300 -3.01 -11.97 46.21
N THR A 301 -3.19 -10.86 46.93
CA THR A 301 -4.40 -10.04 46.88
C THR A 301 -4.51 -9.32 45.54
N ILE A 302 -3.39 -8.87 44.96
CA ILE A 302 -3.33 -8.23 43.64
C ILE A 302 -3.64 -9.24 42.55
N ARG A 303 -3.12 -10.47 42.69
CA ARG A 303 -3.41 -11.59 41.79
C ARG A 303 -4.92 -11.93 41.78
N ARG A 304 -5.56 -11.96 42.95
CA ARG A 304 -7.00 -12.22 43.09
C ARG A 304 -7.89 -11.09 42.55
N VAL A 305 -7.51 -9.83 42.76
CA VAL A 305 -8.23 -8.68 42.18
C VAL A 305 -8.16 -8.72 40.65
N MET A 306 -7.03 -9.13 40.08
CA MET A 306 -6.92 -9.34 38.64
C MET A 306 -7.74 -10.51 38.13
N LEU A 307 -7.69 -11.67 38.79
CA LEU A 307 -8.51 -12.81 38.42
C LEU A 307 -10.00 -12.46 38.45
N ALA A 308 -10.46 -11.75 39.49
CA ALA A 308 -11.83 -11.28 39.60
C ALA A 308 -12.20 -10.23 38.52
N ALA A 309 -11.28 -9.32 38.17
CA ALA A 309 -11.50 -8.30 37.15
C ALA A 309 -11.41 -8.82 35.70
N THR A 310 -10.68 -9.91 35.46
CA THR A 310 -10.45 -10.48 34.12
C THR A 310 -11.30 -11.70 33.79
N GLN A 311 -11.81 -12.43 34.78
CA GLN A 311 -12.67 -13.60 34.56
C GLN A 311 -14.17 -13.29 34.63
N GLY A 312 -14.55 -12.07 35.05
CA GLY A 312 -15.93 -11.76 35.38
C GLY A 312 -16.35 -12.48 36.66
N ALA A 313 -16.90 -11.73 37.63
CA ALA A 313 -17.56 -12.33 38.78
C ALA A 313 -18.85 -13.04 38.37
#